data_AF-A0A5A8A1W8-F1
#
_entry.id   AF-A0A5A8A1W8-F1
#
_cell.length_a   1.000
_cell.length_b   1.000
_cell.length_c   1.000
_cell.angle_alpha   90.00
_cell.angle_beta   90.00
_cell.angle_gamma   90.00
#
_symmetry.space_group_name_H-M   'P 1'
#
loop_
_entity.id
_entity.type
_entity.pdbx_description
1 polymer ?
#
loop_
_entity_poly.entity_id
_entity_poly.type
_entity_poly.pdbx_seq_one_letter_code
_entity_poly.pdbx_strand_id
1 'polypeptide(L)' 'MVSHQPGRAAAKTISVEEAGRWLGISRNSAYEAVKRGEIPTIKIGRLLLVPVAPFERMLGLSVNTSAEAA' A
#
# COMPACT_ATOMS: atom_id res chain seq x y z
N MET A 1 10.40 -3.35 16.36
CA MET A 1 9.10 -3.26 15.65
C MET A 1 9.33 -3.45 14.15
N VAL A 2 10.00 -4.55 13.77
CA VAL A 2 10.33 -4.87 12.37
C VAL A 2 9.50 -6.09 12.03
N SER A 3 8.34 -5.89 11.43
CA SER A 3 7.45 -6.98 11.02
C SER A 3 7.04 -6.82 9.56
N HIS A 4 8.04 -6.64 8.71
CA HIS A 4 8.00 -7.05 7.31
C HIS A 4 9.15 -8.03 7.13
N GLN A 5 8.90 -9.33 7.38
CA GLN A 5 9.71 -10.36 6.73
C GLN A 5 8.92 -10.83 5.51
N PRO A 6 9.12 -10.20 4.34
CA PRO A 6 8.65 -10.76 3.10
C PRO A 6 9.59 -11.93 2.83
N GLY A 7 9.09 -13.16 2.99
CA GLY A 7 9.64 -14.24 2.20
C GLY A 7 9.40 -13.86 0.73
N ARG A 8 10.44 -13.31 0.09
CA ARG A 8 10.57 -12.86 -1.31
C ARG A 8 10.33 -11.38 -1.57
N ALA A 9 11.35 -10.78 -2.19
CA ALA A 9 11.48 -9.41 -2.69
C ALA A 9 10.42 -8.97 -3.75
N ALA A 10 9.17 -9.44 -3.66
CA ALA A 10 8.13 -9.23 -4.67
C ALA A 10 6.70 -9.11 -4.11
N ALA A 11 6.53 -8.90 -2.79
CA ALA A 11 5.20 -8.71 -2.23
C ALA A 11 4.59 -7.39 -2.77
N LYS A 12 3.57 -7.49 -3.63
CA LYS A 12 2.86 -6.33 -4.22
C LYS A 12 1.79 -5.74 -3.29
N THR A 13 1.84 -6.08 -2.02
CA THR A 13 0.86 -5.70 -0.99
C THR A 13 1.57 -5.38 0.32
N ILE A 14 1.03 -4.40 1.04
CA ILE A 14 1.47 -3.97 2.37
C ILE A 14 0.29 -4.03 3.36
N SER A 15 0.57 -3.90 4.65
CA SER A 15 -0.49 -3.80 5.66
C SER A 15 -1.09 -2.39 5.69
N VAL A 16 -2.28 -2.25 6.28
CA VAL A 16 -2.92 -0.94 6.51
C VAL A 16 -2.04 -0.02 7.37
N GLU A 17 -1.34 -0.59 8.36
CA GLU A 17 -0.43 0.16 9.21
C GLU A 17 0.75 0.75 8.42
N GLU A 18 1.33 -0.05 7.52
CA GLU A 18 2.43 0.39 6.67
C GLU A 18 1.98 1.48 5.67
N ALA A 19 0.81 1.31 5.05
CA ALA A 19 0.20 2.32 4.20
C ALA A 19 -0.03 3.64 4.97
N GLY A 20 -0.48 3.56 6.22
CA GLY A 20 -0.61 4.71 7.10
C GLY A 20 0.71 5.43 7.35
N ARG A 21 1.81 4.67 7.55
CA ARG A 21 3.15 5.25 7.69
C ARG A 21 3.61 5.95 6.42
N TRP A 22 3.32 5.38 5.24
CA TRP A 22 3.67 6.01 3.95
C TRP A 22 2.90 7.32 3.73
N LEU A 23 1.67 7.43 4.24
CA LEU A 23 0.88 8.67 4.23
C LEU A 23 1.23 9.65 5.36
N GLY A 24 2.06 9.26 6.33
CA GLY A 24 2.34 10.07 7.52
C GLY A 24 1.15 10.21 8.49
N ILE A 25 0.21 9.27 8.49
CA ILE A 25 -0.98 9.29 9.36
C ILE A 25 -0.91 8.23 10.46
N SER A 26 -1.67 8.45 11.54
CA SER A 26 -1.78 7.48 12.63
C SER A 26 -2.39 6.15 12.15
N ARG A 27 -2.09 5.05 12.85
CA ARG A 27 -2.73 3.75 12.62
C ARG A 27 -4.25 3.87 12.56
N ASN A 28 -4.85 4.57 13.52
CA ASN A 28 -6.30 4.69 13.60
C ASN A 28 -6.86 5.45 12.38
N SER A 29 -6.21 6.54 11.98
CA SER A 29 -6.55 7.28 10.77
C SER A 29 -6.47 6.41 9.51
N ALA A 30 -5.45 5.55 9.40
CA ALA A 30 -5.32 4.63 8.27
C ALA A 30 -6.47 3.61 8.20
N TYR A 31 -6.86 3.02 9.33
CA TYR A 31 -8.02 2.10 9.37
C TYR A 31 -9.34 2.82 9.08
N GLU A 32 -9.51 4.05 9.54
CA GLU A 32 -10.68 4.87 9.20
C GLU A 32 -10.72 5.20 7.71
N ALA A 33 -9.59 5.55 7.10
CA ALA A 33 -9.50 5.79 5.66
C ALA A 33 -9.82 4.54 4.84
N VAL A 34 -9.42 3.34 5.31
CA VAL A 34 -9.87 2.08 4.71
C VAL A 34 -11.38 1.89 4.84
N LYS A 35 -11.97 2.17 6.01
CA LYS A 35 -13.44 2.08 6.20
C LYS A 35 -14.19 3.06 5.29
N ARG A 36 -13.64 4.24 5.04
CA ARG A 36 -14.18 5.24 4.11
C ARG A 36 -13.97 4.89 2.63
N GLY A 37 -13.11 3.90 2.34
CA GLY A 37 -12.77 3.50 0.98
C GLY A 37 -11.74 4.40 0.29
N GLU A 38 -11.05 5.26 1.05
CA GLU A 38 -10.01 6.17 0.52
C GLU A 38 -8.71 5.41 0.21
N ILE A 39 -8.36 4.43 1.05
CA ILE A 39 -7.19 3.57 0.82
C ILE A 39 -7.63 2.31 0.07
N PRO A 40 -7.02 1.99 -1.09
CA PRO A 40 -7.34 0.77 -1.83
C PRO A 40 -6.95 -0.47 -1.01
N THR A 41 -7.90 -1.38 -0.78
CA THR A 41 -7.65 -2.61 0.00
C THR A 41 -8.22 -3.86 -0.65
N ILE A 42 -7.58 -4.99 -0.37
CA ILE A 42 -8.03 -6.34 -0.69
C ILE A 42 -8.20 -7.10 0.63
N LYS A 43 -9.36 -7.72 0.81
CA LYS A 43 -9.65 -8.57 1.95
C LYS A 43 -9.46 -10.04 1.57
N ILE A 44 -8.57 -10.73 2.25
CA ILE A 44 -8.31 -12.17 2.05
C ILE A 44 -8.57 -12.87 3.39
N GLY A 45 -9.76 -13.44 3.53
CA GLY A 45 -10.22 -14.02 4.79
C GLY A 45 -10.24 -12.98 5.92
N ARG A 46 -9.33 -13.14 6.90
CA ARG A 46 -9.15 -12.23 8.03
C ARG A 46 -8.09 -11.15 7.77
N LEU A 47 -7.34 -11.25 6.67
CA LEU A 47 -6.29 -10.31 6.32
C LEU A 47 -6.84 -9.14 5.50
N LEU A 48 -6.36 -7.95 5.80
CA LEU A 48 -6.65 -6.72 5.08
C LEU A 48 -5.33 -6.16 4.56
N LEU A 49 -5.20 -6.14 3.23
CA LEU A 49 -3.96 -5.80 2.55
C LEU A 49 -4.18 -4.61 1.63
N VAL A 50 -3.18 -3.73 1.53
CA VAL A 50 -3.15 -2.57 0.64
C VAL A 50 -2.28 -2.91 -0.56
N PRO A 51 -2.80 -2.96 -1.79
CA PRO A 51 -1.98 -3.21 -2.96
C PRO A 51 -1.14 -1.98 -3.30
N VAL A 52 0.17 -2.18 -3.51
CA VAL A 52 1.14 -1.07 -3.69
C VAL A 52 0.85 -0.30 -4.97
N ALA A 53 0.63 -0.98 -6.11
CA ALA A 53 0.44 -0.31 -7.40
C ALA A 53 -0.74 0.70 -7.45
N PRO A 54 -1.98 0.36 -7.07
CA PRO A 54 -3.07 1.35 -7.04
C PRO A 54 -2.85 2.41 -5.96
N PHE A 55 -2.19 2.07 -4.86
CA PHE A 55 -1.86 3.02 -3.80
C PHE A 55 -0.84 4.08 -4.29
N GLU A 56 0.22 3.67 -4.97
CA GLU A 56 1.19 4.57 -5.61
C GLU A 56 0.53 5.43 -6.69
N ARG A 57 -0.35 4.85 -7.52
CA ARG A 57 -1.12 5.64 -8.50
C ARG A 57 -2.00 6.69 -7.84
N MET A 58 -2.62 6.39 -6.70
CA MET A 58 -3.39 7.36 -5.92
C MET A 58 -2.51 8.52 -5.44
N LEU A 59 -1.23 8.26 -5.15
CA LEU A 59 -0.25 9.28 -4.77
C LEU A 59 0.37 10.04 -5.95
N GLY A 60 -0.05 9.75 -7.19
CA GLY A 60 0.58 10.31 -8.39
C GLY A 60 1.98 9.75 -8.66
N LEU A 61 2.37 8.69 -7.95
CA LEU A 61 3.59 7.94 -8.21
C LEU A 61 3.29 6.92 -9.32
N SER A 62 3.24 7.40 -10.56
CA SER A 62 3.35 6.51 -11.71
C SER A 62 4.82 6.29 -12.00
N VAL A 63 5.24 5.02 -12.04
CA VAL A 63 6.49 4.67 -12.73
C VAL A 63 6.35 5.10 -14.18
N ASN A 64 6.95 6.25 -14.50
CA ASN A 64 7.27 6.59 -15.87
C ASN A 64 8.39 5.62 -16.26
N THR A 65 8.01 4.42 -16.69
CA THR A 65 8.85 3.67 -17.62
C THR A 65 8.82 4.47 -18.92
N SER A 66 9.55 5.59 -18.92
CA SER A 66 10.13 6.11 -20.14
C SER A 66 10.96 4.95 -20.65
N ALA A 67 10.38 4.24 -21.61
CA ALA A 67 11.14 3.35 -22.44
C ALA A 67 12.36 4.14 -22.89
N GLU A 68 13.52 3.71 -22.42
CA GLU A 68 14.79 3.86 -23.10
C GLU A 68 14.59 3.23 -24.49
N ALA A 69 14.05 4.03 -25.39
CA ALA A 69 13.90 3.76 -26.80
C ALA A 69 14.58 4.91 -27.53
N ALA A 70 15.91 4.93 -27.44
CA ALA A 70 16.84 5.56 -28.38
C ALA A 70 18.27 5.19 -27.98
#